data_AF-A0A1B9G376-F1
#
_entry.id   AF-A0A1B9G376-F1
#
_cell.length_a   1.000
_cell.length_b   1.000
_cell.length_c   1.000
_cell.angle_alpha   90.00
_cell.angle_beta   90.00
_cell.angle_gamma   90.00
#
_symmetry.space_group_name_H-M   'P 1'
#
loop_
_entity.id
_entity.type
_entity.pdbx_description
1 polymer ?
#
loop_
_entity_poly.entity_id
_entity_poly.type
_entity_poly.pdbx_seq_one_letter_code
_entity_poly.pdbx_strand_id
1 'polypeptide(L)'
;MSLTRPTSQLPSAFRLVRQILSDTNAAQGLTTKELVKQALKIYQSENPHAAPSQSQSQAGSSTTAESSTRGKGKGKNVVAMTKKDKGVNVIPEGHPFVSTSHLKSQILARLQSQSLLLKLPLRPSTSSSPSSSGGKPTFVWRLNNPKQSNLTTPQWNYPGHWDSLISGEKTPGELYYEYNANKAARSEEEKQRGLDGGKVLRTEKEIWAWEGRVDGLTTNLERGHLNRRRRDGRPAKERRNLQGYEGLLGGAEVEGLEKQVA
;
A
#
# COMPACT_ATOMS: atom_id res chain seq x y z
N MET A 1 -0.65 41.51 -3.02
CA MET A 1 0.69 40.88 -3.04
C MET A 1 0.49 39.38 -3.19
N SER A 2 0.72 38.86 -4.40
CA SER A 2 0.63 37.44 -4.69
C SER A 2 1.76 36.70 -3.98
N LEU A 3 1.44 35.99 -2.89
CA LEU A 3 2.35 35.04 -2.27
C LEU A 3 2.62 33.92 -3.29
N THR A 4 3.69 34.06 -4.06
CA THR A 4 4.23 32.98 -4.89
C THR A 4 4.70 31.88 -3.95
N ARG A 5 3.80 30.92 -3.67
CA ARG A 5 4.13 29.69 -2.95
C ARG A 5 5.36 29.08 -3.63
N PRO A 6 6.43 28.72 -2.89
CA PRO A 6 7.57 28.05 -3.51
C PRO A 6 7.02 26.81 -4.23
N THR A 7 7.24 26.73 -5.55
CA THR A 7 6.78 25.61 -6.36
C THR A 7 7.41 24.36 -5.79
N SER A 8 6.63 23.54 -5.10
CA SER A 8 7.15 22.31 -4.52
C SER A 8 7.78 21.49 -5.63
N GLN A 9 9.01 21.01 -5.45
CA GLN A 9 9.68 20.20 -6.49
C GLN A 9 9.06 18.80 -6.67
N LEU A 10 8.05 18.48 -5.85
CA LEU A 10 7.39 17.16 -5.82
C LEU A 10 6.74 16.75 -7.15
N PRO A 11 5.95 17.58 -7.85
CA PRO A 11 5.34 17.18 -9.12
C PRO A 11 6.40 16.86 -10.19
N SER A 12 7.47 17.66 -10.25
CA SER A 12 8.62 17.38 -11.12
C SER A 12 9.32 16.06 -10.74
N ALA A 13 9.52 15.81 -9.45
CA ALA A 13 10.09 14.56 -8.98
C ALA A 13 9.21 13.34 -9.29
N PHE A 14 7.88 13.45 -9.15
CA PHE A 14 6.94 12.38 -9.51
C PHE A 14 6.96 12.11 -11.01
N ARG A 15 7.01 13.16 -11.84
CA ARG A 15 7.14 13.05 -13.30
C ARG A 15 8.40 12.27 -13.68
N LEU A 16 9.53 12.64 -13.09
CA LEU A 16 10.81 12.00 -13.36
C LEU A 16 10.80 10.51 -12.99
N VAL A 17 10.26 10.16 -11.82
CA VAL A 17 10.13 8.76 -11.38
C VAL A 17 9.22 7.97 -12.32
N ARG A 18 8.07 8.55 -12.74
CA ARG A 18 7.16 7.90 -13.69
C ARG A 18 7.85 7.66 -15.03
N GLN A 19 8.54 8.67 -15.58
CA GLN A 19 9.27 8.58 -16.85
C GLN A 19 10.32 7.46 -16.82
N ILE A 20 11.16 7.47 -15.78
CA ILE A 20 12.22 6.47 -15.60
C ILE A 20 11.65 5.05 -15.52
N LEU A 21 10.57 4.86 -14.76
CA LEU A 21 10.01 3.53 -14.55
C LEU A 21 9.04 3.08 -15.67
N SER A 22 8.60 4.01 -16.53
CA SER A 22 7.83 3.69 -17.74
C SER A 22 8.70 3.19 -18.89
N ASP A 23 10.00 3.48 -18.88
CA ASP A 23 10.92 2.98 -19.89
C ASP A 23 10.97 1.45 -19.87
N THR A 24 11.01 0.82 -21.05
CA THR A 24 10.94 -0.65 -21.22
C THR A 24 12.04 -1.40 -20.46
N ASN A 25 13.20 -0.77 -20.25
CA ASN A 25 14.30 -1.32 -19.45
C ASN A 25 13.97 -1.43 -17.95
N ALA A 26 12.96 -0.72 -17.45
CA ALA A 26 12.54 -0.71 -16.06
C ALA A 26 11.46 -1.76 -15.73
N ALA A 27 11.08 -2.62 -16.68
CA ALA A 27 10.06 -3.66 -16.47
C ALA A 27 10.41 -4.64 -15.33
N GLN A 28 11.71 -4.88 -15.09
CA GLN A 28 12.21 -5.71 -13.98
C GLN A 28 12.29 -4.96 -12.64
N GLY A 29 12.02 -3.65 -12.66
CA GLY A 29 12.18 -2.74 -11.53
C GLY A 29 13.60 -2.21 -11.42
N LEU A 30 13.75 -1.03 -10.81
CA LEU A 30 15.03 -0.36 -10.61
C LEU A 30 15.32 -0.18 -9.12
N THR A 31 16.57 -0.40 -8.71
CA THR A 31 17.03 -0.04 -7.38
C THR A 31 17.03 1.48 -7.21
N THR A 32 17.02 1.97 -5.96
CA THR A 32 17.13 3.42 -5.72
C THR A 32 18.42 4.02 -6.29
N LYS A 33 19.51 3.26 -6.33
CA LYS A 33 20.78 3.73 -6.92
C LYS A 33 20.65 3.90 -8.44
N GLU A 34 20.00 2.96 -9.11
CA GLU A 34 19.76 3.03 -10.56
C GLU A 34 18.77 4.14 -10.91
N LEU A 35 17.71 4.31 -10.11
CA LEU A 35 16.78 5.44 -10.26
C LEU A 35 17.53 6.78 -10.22
N VAL A 36 18.41 6.98 -9.24
CA VAL A 36 19.21 8.21 -9.15
C VAL A 36 20.16 8.34 -10.34
N LYS A 37 20.79 7.25 -10.79
CA LYS A 37 21.70 7.29 -11.94
C LYS A 37 20.97 7.67 -13.24
N GLN A 38 19.79 7.12 -13.47
CA GLN A 38 18.98 7.44 -14.65
C GLN A 38 18.41 8.86 -14.56
N ALA A 39 17.95 9.28 -13.38
CA ALA A 39 17.53 10.65 -13.11
C ALA A 39 18.62 11.68 -13.45
N LEU A 40 19.85 11.44 -12.99
CA LEU A 40 20.98 12.31 -13.31
C LEU A 40 21.30 12.34 -14.80
N LYS A 41 21.17 11.21 -15.50
CA LYS A 41 21.38 11.14 -16.94
C LYS A 41 20.36 12.00 -17.70
N ILE A 42 19.08 11.93 -17.33
CA ILE A 42 18.00 12.75 -17.92
C ILE A 42 18.25 14.23 -17.61
N TYR A 43 18.56 14.56 -16.36
CA TYR A 43 18.83 15.93 -15.94
C TYR A 43 20.02 16.56 -16.68
N GLN A 44 21.10 15.80 -16.89
CA GLN A 44 22.27 16.25 -17.67
C GLN A 44 21.95 16.48 -19.14
N SER A 45 21.09 15.64 -19.74
CA SER A 45 20.66 15.86 -21.12
C SER A 45 19.76 17.10 -21.28
N GLU A 46 18.96 17.43 -20.26
CA GLU A 46 18.09 18.61 -20.27
C GLU A 46 18.85 19.89 -19.88
N ASN A 47 19.89 19.76 -19.05
CA ASN A 47 20.70 20.87 -18.54
C ASN A 47 22.20 20.61 -18.78
N PRO A 48 22.69 20.76 -20.03
CA PRO A 48 24.09 20.50 -20.37
C PRO A 48 25.08 21.42 -19.63
N HIS A 49 24.62 22.60 -19.16
CA HIS A 49 25.42 23.53 -18.37
C HIS A 49 25.50 23.17 -16.88
N ALA A 50 24.64 22.29 -16.38
CA ALA A 50 24.66 21.79 -14.99
C ALA A 50 25.56 20.56 -14.83
N ALA A 51 26.40 20.26 -15.83
CA ALA A 51 27.39 19.19 -15.76
C ALA A 51 28.22 19.33 -14.48
N PRO A 52 28.53 18.21 -13.80
CA PRO A 52 29.33 18.28 -12.60
C PRO A 52 30.69 18.83 -13.00
N SER A 53 31.01 20.03 -12.53
CA SER A 53 32.39 20.50 -12.45
C SER A 53 33.16 19.46 -11.65
N GLN A 54 33.75 18.49 -12.36
CA GLN A 54 34.85 17.66 -11.86
C GLN A 54 36.03 18.61 -11.69
N SER A 55 36.02 19.41 -10.62
CA SER A 55 37.14 20.16 -10.03
C SER A 55 36.56 21.22 -9.11
N GLN A 56 36.36 20.87 -7.84
CA GLN A 56 36.99 21.55 -6.70
C GLN A 56 36.30 21.11 -5.42
N SER A 57 37.08 20.42 -4.61
CA SER A 57 36.96 20.43 -3.15
C SER A 57 36.70 21.84 -2.64
N GLN A 58 35.45 22.16 -2.32
CA GLN A 58 35.13 23.17 -1.33
C GLN A 58 34.38 22.52 -0.17
N ALA A 59 35.07 22.53 0.95
CA ALA A 59 34.57 22.21 2.26
C ALA A 59 33.44 23.17 2.65
N GLY A 60 32.48 22.65 3.41
CA GLY A 60 31.69 23.43 4.35
C GLY A 60 30.37 23.98 3.80
N SER A 61 29.28 23.27 4.05
CA SER A 61 28.15 23.85 4.78
C SER A 61 27.20 22.75 5.23
N SER A 62 27.46 22.23 6.43
CA SER A 62 26.48 21.45 7.18
C SER A 62 25.57 22.43 7.93
N THR A 63 24.34 22.61 7.47
CA THR A 63 23.30 23.26 8.26
C THR A 63 22.19 22.25 8.52
N THR A 64 22.24 21.67 9.72
CA THR A 64 21.12 21.60 10.68
C THR A 64 21.66 20.91 11.93
N ALA A 65 22.13 21.71 12.88
CA ALA A 65 22.33 21.30 14.25
C ALA A 65 21.20 21.94 15.08
N GLU A 66 20.48 21.11 15.81
CA GLU A 66 19.84 21.30 17.13
C GLU A 66 18.98 20.04 17.36
N SER A 67 18.95 19.35 18.51
CA SER A 67 19.56 19.57 19.82
C SER A 67 19.25 18.32 20.67
N SER A 68 20.25 17.86 21.46
CA SER A 68 20.16 17.18 22.77
C SER A 68 19.39 15.84 22.86
N THR A 69 19.98 14.72 23.31
CA THR A 69 20.39 14.51 24.71
C THR A 69 21.57 13.54 24.92
N ARG A 70 22.52 13.98 25.77
CA ARG A 70 23.39 13.23 26.71
C ARG A 70 23.91 11.82 26.33
N GLY A 71 25.21 11.74 26.04
CA GLY A 71 26.01 10.52 26.14
C GLY A 71 27.50 10.85 26.31
N LYS A 72 27.99 10.74 27.54
CA LYS A 72 29.36 11.06 27.98
C LYS A 72 30.27 9.87 27.66
N GLY A 73 31.15 9.99 26.66
CA GLY A 73 32.11 8.94 26.31
C GLY A 73 33.38 9.50 25.66
N LYS A 74 34.46 9.58 26.45
CA LYS A 74 35.82 9.94 26.02
C LYS A 74 36.38 8.85 25.10
N GLY A 75 36.98 9.25 23.97
CA GLY A 75 37.80 8.35 23.17
C GLY A 75 38.13 8.91 21.79
N LYS A 76 39.17 9.74 21.71
CA LYS A 76 39.81 10.12 20.44
C LYS A 76 40.36 8.87 19.76
N ASN A 77 39.97 8.63 18.51
CA ASN A 77 40.94 8.15 17.52
C ASN A 77 40.58 8.70 16.13
N VAL A 78 41.33 9.73 15.75
CA VAL A 78 41.53 10.16 14.37
C VAL A 78 42.44 9.11 13.75
N VAL A 79 42.05 8.51 12.62
CA VAL A 79 42.92 8.15 11.47
C VAL A 79 42.10 7.36 10.45
N ALA A 80 42.40 7.68 9.18
CA ALA A 80 42.06 6.94 7.96
C ALA A 80 40.62 7.09 7.44
N MET A 81 40.41 8.26 6.80
CA MET A 81 39.70 8.31 5.52
C MET A 81 40.15 7.15 4.63
N THR A 82 39.34 6.11 4.52
CA THR A 82 39.46 5.18 3.41
C THR A 82 38.78 5.83 2.21
N LYS A 83 39.62 6.32 1.29
CA LYS A 83 39.28 6.63 -0.11
C LYS A 83 38.66 5.39 -0.79
N LYS A 84 37.41 5.05 -0.47
CA LYS A 84 36.61 4.04 -1.19
C LYS A 84 35.12 4.37 -1.30
N ASP A 85 34.69 5.59 -0.98
CA ASP A 85 33.36 6.08 -1.39
C ASP A 85 33.39 6.59 -2.83
N LYS A 86 33.79 5.71 -3.76
CA LYS A 86 33.49 5.89 -5.18
C LYS A 86 31.99 5.72 -5.36
N GLY A 87 31.28 6.83 -5.56
CA GLY A 87 29.91 6.83 -6.08
C GLY A 87 28.81 7.17 -5.09
N VAL A 88 29.07 8.09 -4.14
CA VAL A 88 27.95 8.90 -3.65
C VAL A 88 27.49 9.70 -4.87
N ASN A 89 26.38 9.29 -5.49
CA ASN A 89 25.73 10.05 -6.54
C ASN A 89 25.27 11.37 -5.90
N VAL A 90 26.17 12.35 -5.85
CA VAL A 90 25.88 13.70 -5.38
C VAL A 90 24.86 14.27 -6.36
N ILE A 91 23.66 14.54 -5.84
CA ILE A 91 22.58 15.11 -6.62
C ILE A 91 22.89 16.60 -6.78
N PRO A 92 22.96 17.15 -8.01
CA PRO A 92 23.20 18.56 -8.24
C PRO A 92 22.15 19.44 -7.56
N GLU A 93 22.55 20.64 -7.16
CA GLU A 93 21.60 21.64 -6.67
C GLU A 93 20.56 21.95 -7.77
N GLY A 94 19.30 22.11 -7.36
CA GLY A 94 18.17 22.32 -8.29
C GLY A 94 17.56 21.05 -8.88
N HIS A 95 18.17 19.87 -8.69
CA HIS A 95 17.60 18.60 -9.17
C HIS A 95 16.30 18.24 -8.39
N PRO A 96 15.24 17.72 -9.05
CA PRO A 96 13.92 17.48 -8.43
C PRO A 96 13.94 16.59 -7.17
N PHE A 97 14.91 15.70 -7.08
CA PHE A 97 15.06 14.81 -5.93
C PHE A 97 15.62 15.48 -4.69
N VAL A 98 16.29 16.64 -4.79
CA VAL A 98 17.00 17.36 -3.72
C VAL A 98 18.13 16.56 -3.06
N SER A 99 17.82 15.37 -2.55
CA SER A 99 18.77 14.42 -1.97
C SER A 99 18.29 12.98 -2.15
N THR A 100 19.20 12.01 -2.00
CA THR A 100 18.83 10.58 -2.02
C THR A 100 17.93 10.19 -0.85
N SER A 101 18.01 10.92 0.27
CA SER A 101 17.13 10.76 1.42
C SER A 101 15.71 11.23 1.10
N HIS A 102 15.57 12.42 0.53
CA HIS A 102 14.28 12.99 0.11
C HIS A 102 13.58 12.10 -0.94
N LEU A 103 14.32 11.54 -1.90
CA LEU A 103 13.80 10.52 -2.81
C LEU A 103 13.18 9.33 -2.07
N LYS A 104 13.87 8.78 -1.06
CA LYS A 104 13.39 7.60 -0.33
C LYS A 104 12.22 7.91 0.61
N SER A 105 12.34 8.95 1.42
CA SER A 105 11.44 9.23 2.53
C SER A 105 10.18 10.01 2.12
N GLN A 106 10.27 10.85 1.09
CA GLN A 106 9.14 11.65 0.64
C GLN A 106 8.57 11.12 -0.67
N ILE A 107 9.40 10.97 -1.70
CA ILE A 107 8.89 10.67 -3.05
C ILE A 107 8.45 9.20 -3.14
N LEU A 108 9.37 8.25 -2.95
CA LEU A 108 9.08 6.81 -3.07
C LEU A 108 8.10 6.33 -2.01
N ALA A 109 8.22 6.82 -0.77
CA ALA A 109 7.29 6.46 0.30
C ALA A 109 5.84 6.88 -0.01
N ARG A 110 5.61 8.10 -0.53
CA ARG A 110 4.26 8.57 -0.90
C ARG A 110 3.69 7.80 -2.09
N LEU A 111 4.50 7.58 -3.13
CA LEU A 111 4.07 6.79 -4.28
C LEU A 111 3.76 5.34 -3.89
N GLN A 112 4.49 4.77 -2.93
CA GLN A 112 4.22 3.45 -2.39
C GLN A 112 2.92 3.42 -1.56
N SER A 113 2.66 4.42 -0.70
CA SER A 113 1.46 4.44 0.14
C SER A 113 0.17 4.55 -0.69
N GLN A 114 0.25 5.21 -1.84
CA GLN A 114 -0.83 5.32 -2.82
C GLN A 114 -0.89 4.15 -3.81
N SER A 115 -0.07 3.10 -3.61
CA SER A 115 -0.03 1.91 -4.47
C SER A 115 0.31 2.23 -5.94
N LEU A 116 1.03 3.32 -6.21
CA LEU A 116 1.53 3.65 -7.55
C LEU A 116 2.86 2.94 -7.83
N LEU A 117 3.61 2.61 -6.77
CA LEU A 117 4.85 1.84 -6.83
C LEU A 117 4.79 0.58 -5.97
N LEU A 118 5.44 -0.47 -6.46
CA LEU A 118 5.72 -1.69 -5.71
C LEU A 118 7.18 -1.73 -5.32
N LYS A 119 7.44 -2.04 -4.04
CA LYS A 119 8.77 -2.35 -3.51
C LYS A 119 8.93 -3.85 -3.43
N LEU A 120 9.72 -4.44 -4.31
CA LEU A 120 9.91 -5.88 -4.39
C LEU A 120 11.33 -6.25 -3.92
N PRO A 121 11.51 -7.33 -3.14
CA PRO A 121 12.84 -7.82 -2.82
C PRO A 121 13.48 -8.39 -4.10
N LEU A 122 14.72 -7.97 -4.37
CA LEU A 122 15.52 -8.54 -5.44
C LEU A 122 15.98 -9.92 -4.98
N ARG A 123 15.45 -10.99 -5.58
CA ARG A 123 16.00 -12.33 -5.37
C ARG A 123 17.37 -12.39 -6.07
N PRO A 124 18.45 -12.76 -5.38
CA PRO A 124 19.72 -13.00 -6.05
C PRO A 124 19.49 -14.12 -7.07
N SER A 125 19.78 -13.84 -8.35
CA SER A 125 19.75 -14.83 -9.41
C SER A 125 20.66 -16.00 -9.01
N THR A 126 20.08 -17.20 -9.04
CA THR A 126 20.67 -18.47 -8.66
C THR A 126 21.86 -18.82 -9.55
N SER A 127 23.05 -18.29 -9.30
CA SER A 127 24.28 -18.73 -9.97
C SER A 127 25.59 -18.45 -9.23
N SER A 128 25.57 -18.24 -7.92
CA SER A 128 26.81 -18.21 -7.13
C SER A 128 26.58 -18.78 -5.73
N SER A 129 27.45 -19.71 -5.38
CA SER A 129 27.47 -20.63 -4.25
C SER A 129 26.96 -20.10 -2.90
N PRO A 130 26.44 -20.98 -2.02
CA PRO A 130 25.97 -20.62 -0.69
C PRO A 130 27.17 -20.43 0.24
N SER A 131 27.90 -19.32 0.09
CA SER A 131 28.81 -18.85 1.13
C SER A 131 28.14 -17.74 1.93
N SER A 132 28.10 -17.96 3.23
CA SER A 132 27.49 -17.12 4.25
C SER A 132 27.79 -15.62 4.09
N SER A 133 26.75 -14.79 4.13
CA SER A 133 26.75 -13.56 4.96
C SER A 133 25.35 -12.95 4.97
N GLY A 134 24.93 -12.43 6.12
CA GLY A 134 23.68 -11.69 6.31
C GLY A 134 23.65 -10.37 5.53
N GLY A 135 23.57 -10.47 4.20
CA GLY A 135 23.44 -9.35 3.29
C GLY A 135 22.10 -8.66 3.48
N LYS A 136 22.11 -7.32 3.59
CA LYS A 136 20.90 -6.51 3.69
C LYS A 136 20.03 -6.77 2.44
N PRO A 137 18.71 -7.00 2.60
CA PRO A 137 17.83 -7.23 1.46
C PRO A 137 17.87 -6.02 0.51
N THR A 138 18.13 -6.30 -0.77
CA THR A 138 18.10 -5.29 -1.83
C THR A 138 16.68 -5.22 -2.40
N PHE A 139 16.20 -4.02 -2.68
CA PHE A 139 14.84 -3.80 -3.18
C PHE A 139 14.86 -3.09 -4.52
N VAL A 140 13.93 -3.48 -5.39
CA VAL A 140 13.65 -2.81 -6.66
C VAL A 140 12.26 -2.16 -6.59
N TRP A 141 12.16 -1.02 -7.27
CA TRP A 141 10.93 -0.26 -7.41
C TRP A 141 10.36 -0.48 -8.80
N ARG A 142 9.06 -0.75 -8.89
CA ARG A 142 8.34 -0.97 -10.15
C ARG A 142 7.03 -0.20 -10.16
N LEU A 143 6.59 0.26 -11.33
CA LEU A 143 5.22 0.76 -11.50
C LEU A 143 4.22 -0.33 -11.14
N ASN A 144 3.22 0.03 -10.34
CA ASN A 144 2.13 -0.88 -10.06
C ASN A 144 1.11 -0.80 -11.19
N ASN A 145 0.80 -1.95 -11.79
CA ASN A 145 -0.29 -2.12 -12.75
C ASN A 145 -1.26 -3.15 -12.17
N PRO A 146 -2.06 -2.78 -11.15
CA PRO A 146 -2.94 -3.73 -10.52
C PRO A 146 -4.06 -4.12 -11.48
N LYS A 147 -4.25 -5.43 -11.65
CA LYS A 147 -5.42 -5.96 -12.36
C LYS A 147 -6.64 -5.65 -11.50
N GLN A 148 -7.54 -4.83 -12.02
CA GLN A 148 -8.75 -4.47 -11.30
C GLN A 148 -9.84 -5.51 -11.55
N SER A 149 -10.53 -5.89 -10.48
CA SER A 149 -11.67 -6.81 -10.52
C SER A 149 -12.89 -6.15 -11.20
N ASN A 150 -13.77 -6.98 -11.75
CA ASN A 150 -15.07 -6.59 -12.30
C ASN A 150 -16.07 -6.43 -11.14
N LEU A 151 -15.92 -5.35 -10.38
CA LEU A 151 -16.84 -4.93 -9.32
C LEU A 151 -17.72 -3.79 -9.82
N THR A 152 -18.83 -3.55 -9.13
CA THR A 152 -19.76 -2.45 -9.41
C THR A 152 -19.16 -1.12 -8.98
N THR A 153 -18.36 -1.11 -7.91
CA THR A 153 -17.57 0.04 -7.49
C THR A 153 -16.62 0.51 -8.60
N PRO A 154 -16.53 1.83 -8.84
CA PRO A 154 -15.75 2.37 -9.95
C PRO A 154 -14.27 2.01 -9.79
N GLN A 155 -13.69 1.61 -10.92
CA GLN A 155 -12.28 1.32 -11.05
C GLN A 155 -11.42 2.56 -10.79
N TRP A 156 -10.32 2.39 -10.05
CA TRP A 156 -9.42 3.50 -9.76
C TRP A 156 -8.62 3.86 -11.02
N ASN A 157 -8.71 5.11 -11.47
CA ASN A 157 -7.97 5.57 -12.65
C ASN A 157 -6.52 5.89 -12.28
N TYR A 158 -5.63 4.89 -12.43
CA TYR A 158 -4.19 5.06 -12.17
C TYR A 158 -3.51 6.09 -13.08
N PRO A 159 -3.74 6.10 -14.41
CA PRO A 159 -3.24 7.16 -15.28
C PRO A 159 -3.63 8.57 -14.81
N GLY A 160 -4.92 8.79 -14.54
CA GLY A 160 -5.42 10.08 -14.05
C GLY A 160 -4.84 10.47 -12.69
N HIS A 161 -4.66 9.51 -11.77
CA HIS A 161 -3.98 9.76 -10.49
C HIS A 161 -2.55 10.28 -10.71
N TRP A 162 -1.78 9.63 -11.59
CA TRP A 162 -0.44 10.13 -11.94
C TRP A 162 -0.47 11.53 -12.53
N ASP A 163 -1.42 11.82 -13.42
CA ASP A 163 -1.54 13.13 -14.06
C ASP A 163 -1.89 14.22 -13.06
N SER A 164 -2.77 13.95 -12.08
CA SER A 164 -3.06 14.88 -10.98
C SER A 164 -1.85 15.13 -10.06
N LEU A 165 -1.02 14.11 -9.80
CA LEU A 165 0.21 14.30 -9.01
C LEU A 165 1.28 15.11 -9.75
N ILE A 166 1.38 14.92 -11.07
CA ILE A 166 2.39 15.57 -11.92
C ILE A 166 2.01 17.01 -12.26
N SER A 167 0.73 17.27 -12.50
CA SER A 167 0.22 18.63 -12.70
C SER A 167 0.25 19.45 -11.41
N GLY A 168 0.19 18.79 -10.25
CA GLY A 168 0.10 19.45 -8.95
C GLY A 168 -1.27 20.09 -8.70
N GLU A 169 -2.29 19.72 -9.49
CA GLU A 169 -3.67 20.20 -9.36
C GLU A 169 -4.26 19.83 -7.98
N LYS A 170 -4.02 18.60 -7.54
CA LYS A 170 -4.40 18.11 -6.21
C LYS A 170 -3.18 17.86 -5.35
N THR A 171 -3.31 18.08 -4.05
CA THR A 171 -2.23 17.73 -3.13
C THR A 171 -2.10 16.21 -3.01
N PRO A 172 -0.88 15.66 -2.80
CA PRO A 172 -0.71 14.23 -2.59
C PRO A 172 -1.52 13.67 -1.40
N GLY A 173 -1.84 14.52 -0.42
CA GLY A 173 -2.69 14.15 0.71
C GLY A 173 -4.13 13.89 0.29
N GLU A 174 -4.75 14.82 -0.44
CA GLU A 174 -6.13 14.67 -0.95
C GLU A 174 -6.29 13.43 -1.82
N LEU A 175 -5.37 13.23 -2.77
CA LEU A 175 -5.37 12.04 -3.62
C LEU A 175 -5.21 10.74 -2.84
N TYR A 176 -4.43 10.75 -1.75
CA TYR A 176 -4.30 9.60 -0.87
C TYR A 176 -5.62 9.29 -0.13
N TYR A 177 -6.34 10.31 0.33
CA TYR A 177 -7.65 10.13 0.96
C TYR A 177 -8.68 9.58 -0.03
N GLU A 178 -8.76 10.15 -1.23
CA GLU A 178 -9.67 9.66 -2.30
C GLU A 178 -9.35 8.20 -2.67
N TYR A 179 -8.07 7.87 -2.84
CA TYR A 179 -7.62 6.52 -3.14
C TYR A 179 -8.01 5.53 -2.02
N ASN A 180 -7.81 5.90 -0.76
CA ASN A 180 -8.16 5.03 0.37
C ASN A 180 -9.67 4.84 0.52
N ALA A 181 -10.46 5.89 0.27
CA ALA A 181 -11.92 5.78 0.28
C ALA A 181 -12.41 4.80 -0.79
N ASN A 182 -11.89 4.92 -2.03
CA ASN A 182 -12.21 3.97 -3.10
C ASN A 182 -11.76 2.55 -2.72
N LYS A 183 -10.52 2.38 -2.24
CA LYS A 183 -9.99 1.09 -1.82
C LYS A 183 -10.84 0.42 -0.73
N ALA A 184 -11.31 1.19 0.25
CA ALA A 184 -12.19 0.71 1.29
C ALA A 184 -13.54 0.23 0.72
N ALA A 185 -14.17 1.05 -0.14
CA ALA A 185 -15.42 0.69 -0.80
C ALA A 185 -15.31 -0.59 -1.64
N ARG A 186 -14.22 -0.76 -2.41
CA ARG A 186 -13.99 -2.00 -3.19
C ARG A 186 -13.76 -3.20 -2.28
N SER A 187 -13.00 -3.03 -1.20
CA SER A 187 -12.76 -4.11 -0.23
C SER A 187 -14.05 -4.56 0.45
N GLU A 188 -14.98 -3.63 0.71
CA GLU A 188 -16.28 -3.94 1.30
C GLU A 188 -17.17 -4.68 0.30
N GLU A 189 -17.20 -4.26 -0.97
CA GLU A 189 -17.95 -4.98 -2.01
C GLU A 189 -17.38 -6.37 -2.29
N GLU A 190 -16.04 -6.53 -2.33
CA GLU A 190 -15.41 -7.86 -2.46
C GLU A 190 -15.75 -8.76 -1.28
N LYS A 191 -15.76 -8.21 -0.08
CA LYS A 191 -16.18 -8.93 1.12
C LYS A 191 -17.63 -9.35 1.00
N GLN A 192 -18.54 -8.45 0.64
CA GLN A 192 -19.96 -8.75 0.51
C GLN A 192 -20.21 -9.84 -0.53
N ARG A 193 -19.60 -9.74 -1.72
CA ARG A 193 -19.68 -10.79 -2.74
C ARG A 193 -19.12 -12.13 -2.26
N GLY A 194 -18.06 -12.09 -1.45
CA GLY A 194 -17.48 -13.28 -0.81
C GLY A 194 -18.42 -13.91 0.22
N LEU A 195 -19.14 -13.10 0.99
CA LEU A 195 -20.17 -13.55 1.94
C LEU A 195 -21.38 -14.15 1.21
N ASP A 196 -21.87 -13.49 0.17
CA ASP A 196 -23.03 -13.94 -0.62
C ASP A 196 -22.70 -15.20 -1.42
N GLY A 197 -21.46 -15.32 -1.90
CA GLY A 197 -20.95 -16.53 -2.55
C GLY A 197 -20.52 -17.64 -1.59
N GLY A 198 -20.69 -17.48 -0.27
CA GLY A 198 -20.31 -18.47 0.75
C GLY A 198 -18.81 -18.77 0.87
N LYS A 199 -17.95 -17.97 0.23
CA LYS A 199 -16.48 -18.11 0.27
C LYS A 199 -15.86 -17.50 1.52
N VAL A 200 -16.54 -16.52 2.10
CA VAL A 200 -16.14 -15.83 3.33
C VAL A 200 -17.20 -16.06 4.38
N LEU A 201 -16.78 -16.34 5.61
CA LEU A 201 -17.68 -16.46 6.75
C LEU A 201 -17.96 -15.08 7.33
N ARG A 202 -19.24 -14.79 7.60
CA ARG A 202 -19.65 -13.57 8.33
C ARG A 202 -19.01 -13.56 9.72
N THR A 203 -18.56 -12.40 10.18
CA THR A 203 -18.15 -12.25 11.58
C THR A 203 -19.36 -12.27 12.50
N GLU A 204 -19.19 -12.47 13.81
CA GLU A 204 -20.31 -12.53 14.74
C GLU A 204 -21.15 -11.24 14.72
N LYS A 205 -20.51 -10.07 14.83
CA LYS A 205 -21.21 -8.79 14.74
C LYS A 205 -22.03 -8.66 13.46
N GLU A 206 -21.51 -9.17 12.34
CA GLU A 206 -22.23 -9.21 11.05
C GLU A 206 -23.38 -10.21 11.04
N ILE A 207 -23.22 -11.38 11.68
CA ILE A 207 -24.30 -12.37 11.82
C ILE A 207 -25.45 -11.81 12.66
N TRP A 208 -25.13 -11.09 13.74
CA TRP A 208 -26.13 -10.46 14.61
C TRP A 208 -26.86 -9.31 13.92
N ALA A 209 -26.19 -8.55 13.05
CA ALA A 209 -26.79 -7.47 12.27
C ALA A 209 -27.42 -7.95 10.95
N TRP A 210 -27.39 -9.25 10.65
CA TRP A 210 -27.91 -9.79 9.39
C TRP A 210 -29.44 -9.91 9.45
N GLU A 211 -30.14 -9.06 8.69
CA GLU A 211 -31.62 -9.06 8.61
C GLU A 211 -32.22 -10.39 8.14
N GLY A 212 -31.46 -11.23 7.42
CA GLY A 212 -31.89 -12.56 6.99
C GLY A 212 -31.51 -13.70 7.94
N ARG A 213 -31.12 -13.39 9.19
CA ARG A 213 -30.82 -14.42 10.20
C ARG A 213 -32.07 -15.26 10.44
N VAL A 214 -31.96 -16.57 10.27
CA VAL A 214 -33.02 -17.49 10.67
C VAL A 214 -33.06 -17.51 12.20
N ASP A 215 -34.13 -16.94 12.75
CA ASP A 215 -34.38 -16.93 14.19
C ASP A 215 -34.36 -18.37 14.73
N GLY A 216 -33.72 -18.57 15.89
CA GLY A 216 -33.59 -19.89 16.53
C GLY A 216 -32.34 -20.71 16.16
N LEU A 217 -31.49 -20.24 15.24
CA LEU A 217 -30.15 -20.81 15.03
C LEU A 217 -29.06 -20.07 15.82
N THR A 218 -28.30 -20.81 16.61
CA THR A 218 -27.17 -20.28 17.37
C THR A 218 -25.88 -20.23 16.55
N THR A 219 -25.02 -19.26 16.82
CA THR A 219 -23.75 -19.03 16.10
C THR A 219 -22.63 -19.95 16.60
N ASN A 220 -21.50 -20.01 15.88
CA ASN A 220 -20.35 -20.81 16.29
C ASN A 220 -19.71 -20.32 17.61
N LEU A 221 -19.79 -19.02 17.90
CA LEU A 221 -19.23 -18.40 19.11
C LEU A 221 -20.18 -18.51 20.30
N GLU A 222 -21.49 -18.37 20.08
CA GLU A 222 -22.51 -18.73 21.08
C GLU A 222 -22.35 -20.20 21.52
N ARG A 223 -21.86 -21.07 20.64
CA ARG A 223 -21.54 -22.48 20.95
C ARG A 223 -20.10 -22.71 21.42
N GLY A 224 -19.29 -21.68 21.54
CA GLY A 224 -17.88 -21.77 21.94
C GLY A 224 -17.69 -22.35 23.35
N HIS A 225 -18.67 -22.11 24.23
CA HIS A 225 -18.74 -22.70 25.57
C HIS A 225 -19.11 -24.20 25.58
N LEU A 226 -19.51 -24.78 24.44
CA LEU A 226 -19.88 -26.19 24.33
C LEU A 226 -18.67 -27.05 23.94
N ASN A 227 -18.58 -28.26 24.50
CA ASN A 227 -17.62 -29.26 24.06
C ASN A 227 -17.77 -29.57 22.57
N ARG A 228 -16.65 -29.83 21.87
CA ARG A 228 -16.57 -30.03 20.40
C ARG A 228 -17.70 -30.90 19.84
N ARG A 229 -17.94 -32.08 20.43
CA ARG A 229 -19.04 -32.98 20.01
C ARG A 229 -20.43 -32.32 20.06
N ARG A 230 -20.71 -31.53 21.11
CA ARG A 230 -21.98 -30.81 21.27
C ARG A 230 -22.05 -29.59 20.36
N ARG A 231 -20.95 -28.85 20.19
CA ARG A 231 -20.84 -27.71 19.28
C ARG A 231 -21.14 -28.11 17.84
N ASP A 232 -20.54 -29.21 17.38
CA ASP A 232 -20.66 -29.67 15.99
C ASP A 232 -22.04 -30.32 15.71
N GLY A 233 -22.69 -30.92 16.72
CA GLY A 233 -24.03 -31.50 16.61
C GLY A 233 -25.20 -30.51 16.84
N ARG A 234 -24.91 -29.33 17.39
CA ARG A 234 -25.91 -28.29 17.67
C ARG A 234 -26.64 -27.74 16.44
N PRO A 235 -25.98 -27.42 15.30
CA PRO A 235 -26.69 -26.85 14.14
C PRO A 235 -27.72 -27.82 13.57
N ALA A 236 -27.41 -29.11 13.53
CA ALA A 236 -28.37 -30.13 13.08
C ALA A 236 -29.59 -30.23 14.01
N LYS A 237 -29.38 -30.11 15.34
CA LYS A 237 -30.47 -30.14 16.32
C LYS A 237 -31.36 -28.89 16.21
N GLU A 238 -30.77 -27.72 16.06
CA GLU A 238 -31.51 -26.46 15.94
C GLU A 238 -32.31 -26.39 14.63
N ARG A 239 -31.75 -26.85 13.51
CA ARG A 239 -32.51 -26.98 12.26
C ARG A 239 -33.69 -27.94 12.39
N ARG A 240 -33.49 -29.08 13.04
CA ARG A 240 -34.59 -30.05 13.29
C ARG A 240 -35.67 -29.46 14.16
N ASN A 241 -35.30 -28.73 15.20
CA ASN A 241 -36.26 -28.06 16.08
C ASN A 241 -37.05 -26.98 15.32
N LEU A 242 -36.38 -26.16 14.51
CA LEU A 242 -37.04 -25.14 13.70
C LEU A 242 -38.03 -25.74 12.71
N GLN A 243 -37.63 -26.79 11.99
CA GLN A 243 -38.52 -27.53 11.08
C GLN A 243 -39.76 -28.09 11.81
N GLY A 244 -39.59 -28.56 13.06
CA GLY A 244 -40.69 -29.03 13.88
C GLY A 244 -41.66 -27.91 14.29
N TYR A 245 -41.14 -26.73 14.65
CA TYR A 245 -41.97 -25.56 14.99
C TYR A 245 -42.68 -24.98 13.76
N GLU A 246 -41.99 -24.85 12.63
CA GLU A 246 -42.58 -24.41 11.36
C GLU A 246 -43.68 -25.36 10.90
N GLY A 247 -43.51 -26.68 11.06
CA GLY A 247 -44.55 -27.67 10.76
C GLY A 247 -45.76 -27.59 11.70
N LEU A 248 -45.58 -27.15 12.95
CA LEU A 248 -46.68 -27.01 13.92
C LEU A 248 -47.48 -25.72 13.72
N LEU A 249 -46.80 -24.61 13.38
CA LEU A 249 -47.43 -23.32 13.10
C LEU A 249 -48.04 -23.26 11.69
N GLY A 250 -47.40 -23.87 10.69
CA GLY A 250 -47.90 -23.90 9.31
C GLY A 250 -49.13 -24.79 9.09
N GLY A 251 -49.49 -25.64 10.07
CA GLY A 251 -50.73 -26.42 10.05
C GLY A 251 -51.94 -25.71 10.66
N ALA A 252 -51.77 -24.59 11.36
CA ALA A 252 -52.83 -23.94 12.12
C ALA A 252 -53.64 -22.89 11.34
N GLU A 253 -53.13 -22.36 10.21
CA GLU A 253 -53.84 -21.30 9.46
C GLU A 253 -54.76 -21.80 8.33
N VAL A 254 -54.74 -23.09 7.96
CA VAL A 254 -55.53 -23.58 6.81
C VAL A 254 -56.85 -24.26 7.22
N GLU A 255 -57.01 -24.77 8.43
CA GLU A 255 -58.25 -25.48 8.86
C GLU A 255 -59.31 -24.59 9.53
N GLY A 256 -59.04 -23.29 9.73
CA GLY A 256 -59.93 -22.38 10.47
C GLY A 256 -60.99 -21.64 9.65
N LEU A 257 -60.91 -21.64 8.31
CA LEU A 257 -61.74 -20.78 7.45
C LEU A 257 -62.86 -21.51 6.66
N GLU A 258 -62.93 -22.85 6.71
CA GLU A 258 -63.93 -23.61 5.94
C GLU A 258 -65.22 -23.99 6.69
N LYS A 259 -65.41 -23.57 7.95
CA LYS A 259 -66.58 -23.96 8.77
C LYS A 259 -67.53 -22.83 9.17
N GLN A 260 -67.59 -21.74 8.42
CA GLN A 260 -68.65 -20.72 8.57
C GLN A 260 -69.21 -20.25 7.23
N VAL A 261 -69.62 -21.17 6.36
CA VAL A 261 -70.68 -20.89 5.36
C VAL A 261 -71.51 -22.17 5.19
N ALA A 262 -72.51 -22.34 6.05
CA ALA A 262 -73.66 -23.18 5.81
C ALA A 262 -74.87 -22.51 6.48
#